data_AF-A0A2R7NKW9-F1
#
_entry.id   AF-A0A2R7NKW9-F1
#
_cell.length_a   1.000
_cell.length_b   1.000
_cell.length_c   1.000
_cell.angle_alpha   90.00
_cell.angle_beta   90.00
_cell.angle_gamma   90.00
#
_symmetry.space_group_name_H-M   'P 1'
#
loop_
_entity.id
_entity.type
_entity.pdbx_description
1 polymer ?
#
loop_
_entity_poly.entity_id
_entity_poly.type
_entity_poly.pdbx_seq_one_letter_code
_entity_poly.pdbx_strand_id
1 'polypeptide(L)'
;MDLAVLEERLSSFGSGGHYLFESFIIKLLQAEANSRGQTFIHHSGNNISASDAVAPDGFADIPGPVYIEIVKSLSSTKVLREVIRYDKNIHLKSGSLLFISTNLIGNEIEAAKRLSPTLRVIFWGSKEIQELVNKHQDVSSELANNLFSNRLRVAIEGKEDDWKEQRKSVTSAVRESYISGRFSLLLGAGVSSSAGLPDWDTLLNSLFVSMLTEDGVGGKNADQDQIASIVKRLRHIDGPSAITLARYIRKGITADSQSEQGKFIEAVTQQLYGLRNKKFSLSSPLIKSIANLCAPTRTGAKVRAVLTYNFDDLIEKEIESRGFSYKSIFEEVDIASTEELPIYHVHGFLPENRGKYQNINKTTLVFSEEGYHHIYREAYHWSNLIQLNSLKETTCLMVGLSLTDPNLRRLLEISAKSTDRPKHFAFMKRITYDNFSTEDGKPAVRAPNLVIKKFLDRHHKLNEEVLRELGVNIIWYEKYDEIPLILQEISKTI
;
A
#
# COMPACT_ATOMS: atom_id res chain seq x y z
N MET A 1 11.40 -29.32 20.15
CA MET A 1 11.70 -27.88 19.97
C MET A 1 10.85 -27.10 20.97
N ASP A 2 11.43 -26.10 21.64
CA ASP A 2 10.70 -25.27 22.61
C ASP A 2 10.05 -24.06 21.92
N LEU A 3 8.74 -23.86 22.11
CA LEU A 3 7.99 -22.74 21.56
C LEU A 3 8.48 -21.40 22.09
N ALA A 4 8.95 -21.33 23.35
CA ALA A 4 9.47 -20.10 23.93
C ALA A 4 10.72 -19.59 23.19
N VAL A 5 11.59 -20.52 22.76
CA VAL A 5 12.78 -20.19 21.95
C VAL A 5 12.40 -19.71 20.56
N LEU A 6 11.32 -20.28 19.98
CA LEU A 6 10.79 -19.80 18.71
C LEU A 6 10.23 -18.38 18.85
N GLU A 7 9.46 -18.10 19.89
CA GLU A 7 8.89 -16.78 20.16
C GLU A 7 9.97 -15.72 20.34
N GLU A 8 11.03 -16.03 21.09
CA GLU A 8 12.19 -15.14 21.23
C GLU A 8 12.82 -14.83 19.87
N ARG A 9 13.06 -15.86 19.04
CA ARG A 9 13.58 -15.67 17.69
C ARG A 9 12.64 -14.86 16.81
N LEU A 10 11.33 -15.09 16.89
CA LEU A 10 10.32 -14.36 16.12
C LEU A 10 10.24 -12.88 16.54
N SER A 11 10.40 -12.59 17.83
CA SER A 11 10.40 -11.22 18.36
C SER A 11 11.53 -10.37 17.78
N SER A 12 12.67 -10.99 17.45
CA SER A 12 13.82 -10.31 16.82
C SER A 12 13.51 -9.76 15.42
N PHE A 13 12.48 -10.29 14.74
CA PHE A 13 12.03 -9.83 13.41
C PHE A 13 10.97 -8.71 13.46
N GLY A 14 10.68 -8.14 14.64
CA GLY A 14 9.76 -7.02 14.78
C GLY A 14 8.33 -7.34 14.31
N SER A 15 7.74 -6.48 13.47
CA SER A 15 6.39 -6.69 12.90
C SER A 15 6.30 -7.94 12.03
N GLY A 16 7.38 -8.30 11.32
CA GLY A 16 7.41 -9.45 10.42
C GLY A 16 7.35 -10.80 11.16
N GLY A 17 7.71 -10.83 12.44
CA GLY A 17 7.68 -12.03 13.28
C GLY A 17 6.29 -12.68 13.37
N HIS A 18 5.22 -11.87 13.37
CA HIS A 18 3.86 -12.41 13.43
C HIS A 18 3.49 -13.23 12.19
N TYR A 19 3.81 -12.74 10.99
CA TYR A 19 3.51 -13.47 9.75
C TYR A 19 4.38 -14.73 9.58
N LEU A 20 5.61 -14.71 10.11
CA LEU A 20 6.45 -15.91 10.18
C LEU A 20 5.85 -16.95 11.14
N PHE A 21 5.30 -16.50 12.26
CA PHE A 21 4.56 -17.35 13.20
C PHE A 21 3.29 -17.93 12.58
N GLU A 22 2.46 -17.10 11.94
CA GLU A 22 1.26 -17.52 11.21
C GLU A 22 1.59 -18.62 10.19
N SER A 23 2.63 -18.42 9.38
CA SER A 23 3.10 -19.40 8.39
C SER A 23 3.58 -20.70 9.04
N PHE A 24 4.28 -20.61 10.18
CA PHE A 24 4.71 -21.78 10.95
C PHE A 24 3.51 -22.57 11.47
N ILE A 25 2.52 -21.90 12.05
CA ILE A 25 1.30 -22.52 12.56
C ILE A 25 0.50 -23.16 11.41
N ILE A 26 0.26 -22.46 10.31
CA ILE A 26 -0.44 -23.03 9.14
C ILE A 26 0.19 -24.34 8.68
N LYS A 27 1.53 -24.39 8.59
CA LYS A 27 2.25 -25.60 8.18
C LYS A 27 2.15 -26.72 9.20
N LEU A 28 2.19 -26.39 10.49
CA LEU A 28 2.01 -27.36 11.56
C LEU A 28 0.58 -27.95 11.58
N LEU A 29 -0.44 -27.10 11.37
CA LEU A 29 -1.83 -27.53 11.26
C LEU A 29 -2.06 -28.41 10.03
N GLN A 30 -1.42 -28.10 8.89
CA GLN A 30 -1.43 -28.96 7.71
C GLN A 30 -0.85 -30.35 8.00
N ALA A 31 0.27 -30.41 8.74
CA ALA A 31 0.86 -31.69 9.14
C ALA A 31 -0.08 -32.52 10.03
N GLU A 32 -0.74 -31.87 11.00
CA GLU A 32 -1.74 -32.52 11.86
C GLU A 32 -2.94 -33.04 11.04
N ALA A 33 -3.52 -32.21 10.18
CA ALA A 33 -4.63 -32.60 9.32
C ALA A 33 -4.27 -33.80 8.43
N ASN A 34 -3.09 -33.76 7.80
CA ASN A 34 -2.60 -34.86 6.96
C ASN A 34 -2.42 -36.16 7.77
N SER A 35 -1.88 -36.07 8.99
CA SER A 35 -1.70 -37.25 9.86
C SER A 35 -3.01 -37.93 10.26
N ARG A 36 -4.12 -37.17 10.24
CA ARG A 36 -5.48 -37.65 10.57
C ARG A 36 -6.37 -37.86 9.34
N GLY A 37 -5.87 -37.64 8.13
CA GLY A 37 -6.65 -37.70 6.89
C GLY A 37 -7.78 -36.66 6.82
N GLN A 38 -7.62 -35.51 7.48
CA GLN A 38 -8.60 -34.41 7.51
C GLN A 38 -8.31 -33.39 6.41
N THR A 39 -9.37 -32.81 5.84
CA THR A 39 -9.25 -31.72 4.86
C THR A 39 -8.85 -30.42 5.54
N PHE A 40 -7.81 -29.74 5.05
CA PHE A 40 -7.39 -28.42 5.52
C PHE A 40 -7.14 -27.47 4.36
N ILE A 41 -7.84 -26.34 4.35
CA ILE A 41 -7.77 -25.33 3.30
C ILE A 41 -7.28 -24.03 3.93
N HIS A 42 -6.15 -23.52 3.45
CA HIS A 42 -5.64 -22.21 3.87
C HIS A 42 -5.87 -21.17 2.77
N HIS A 43 -6.25 -19.96 3.17
CA HIS A 43 -6.48 -18.83 2.28
C HIS A 43 -5.23 -17.95 2.19
N SER A 44 -4.38 -18.16 1.17
CA SER A 44 -3.23 -17.28 0.92
C SER A 44 -3.68 -15.93 0.36
N GLY A 45 -3.12 -14.83 0.85
CA GLY A 45 -3.16 -13.52 0.18
C GLY A 45 -4.52 -12.81 0.19
N ASN A 46 -5.59 -13.41 0.73
CA ASN A 46 -6.92 -12.82 0.75
C ASN A 46 -7.38 -12.50 2.17
N ASN A 47 -6.87 -11.42 2.78
CA ASN A 47 -7.25 -11.02 4.16
C ASN A 47 -8.71 -10.58 4.32
N ILE A 48 -9.48 -10.53 3.22
CA ILE A 48 -10.94 -10.34 3.26
C ILE A 48 -11.65 -11.65 3.61
N SER A 49 -10.99 -12.80 3.49
CA SER A 49 -11.52 -14.09 3.95
C SER A 49 -11.97 -13.98 5.41
N ALA A 50 -13.02 -14.74 5.71
CA ALA A 50 -13.60 -14.79 7.05
C ALA A 50 -12.65 -15.40 8.09
N SER A 51 -11.67 -16.20 7.65
CA SER A 51 -10.65 -16.83 8.48
C SER A 51 -9.37 -17.12 7.69
N ASP A 52 -8.25 -17.32 8.37
CA ASP A 52 -6.95 -17.66 7.76
C ASP A 52 -6.94 -19.06 7.15
N ALA A 53 -7.64 -20.00 7.79
CA ALA A 53 -7.85 -21.35 7.29
C ALA A 53 -9.24 -21.91 7.65
N VAL A 54 -9.63 -22.97 6.95
CA VAL A 54 -10.88 -23.71 7.14
C VAL A 54 -10.61 -25.21 7.02
N ALA A 55 -11.12 -25.98 7.99
CA ALA A 55 -11.20 -27.43 7.94
C ALA A 55 -12.68 -27.83 7.84
N PRO A 56 -13.20 -28.13 6.64
CA PRO A 56 -14.64 -28.27 6.41
C PRO A 56 -15.27 -29.48 7.12
N ASP A 57 -14.50 -30.54 7.35
CA ASP A 57 -15.00 -31.82 7.87
C ASP A 57 -14.68 -32.04 9.36
N GLY A 58 -14.01 -31.09 10.01
CA GLY A 58 -13.46 -31.24 11.35
C GLY A 58 -11.95 -31.01 11.39
N PHE A 59 -11.44 -30.65 12.57
CA PHE A 59 -10.01 -30.45 12.78
C PHE A 59 -9.56 -31.01 14.13
N ALA A 60 -8.53 -31.85 14.13
CA ALA A 60 -8.12 -32.63 15.31
C ALA A 60 -9.33 -33.36 15.92
N ASP A 61 -9.68 -33.05 17.16
CA ASP A 61 -10.82 -33.64 17.89
C ASP A 61 -12.07 -32.74 17.87
N ILE A 62 -12.06 -31.67 17.06
CA ILE A 62 -13.15 -30.71 16.92
C ILE A 62 -14.04 -31.14 15.75
N PRO A 63 -15.33 -31.48 15.98
CA PRO A 63 -16.22 -31.92 14.94
C PRO A 63 -16.84 -30.76 14.15
N GLY A 64 -17.26 -31.06 12.92
CA GLY A 64 -17.92 -30.11 12.02
C GLY A 64 -16.96 -29.10 11.40
N PRO A 65 -17.45 -28.14 10.59
CA PRO A 65 -16.57 -27.18 9.94
C PRO A 65 -15.88 -26.29 10.99
N VAL A 66 -14.55 -26.29 10.96
CA VAL A 66 -13.70 -25.49 11.87
C VAL A 66 -13.04 -24.37 11.07
N TYR A 67 -13.30 -23.14 11.49
CA TYR A 67 -12.70 -21.94 10.94
C TYR A 67 -11.59 -21.50 11.86
N ILE A 68 -10.40 -21.27 11.31
CA ILE A 68 -9.18 -21.11 12.10
C ILE A 68 -8.64 -19.71 11.86
N GLU A 69 -8.46 -18.99 12.96
CA GLU A 69 -7.96 -17.61 12.99
C GLU A 69 -6.70 -17.56 13.87
N ILE A 70 -5.59 -17.11 13.31
CA ILE A 70 -4.30 -16.99 14.00
C ILE A 70 -4.08 -15.51 14.32
N VAL A 71 -3.97 -15.19 15.60
CA VAL A 71 -3.92 -13.79 16.07
C VAL A 71 -2.69 -13.54 16.93
N LYS A 72 -2.10 -12.35 16.79
CA LYS A 72 -0.90 -11.94 17.53
C LYS A 72 -1.14 -11.76 19.03
N SER A 73 -2.28 -11.18 19.37
CA SER A 73 -2.76 -11.02 20.74
C SER A 73 -4.27 -11.00 20.76
N LEU A 74 -4.86 -11.77 21.68
CA LEU A 74 -6.29 -11.75 21.89
C LEU A 74 -6.67 -10.62 22.82
N SER A 75 -7.72 -9.91 22.44
CA SER A 75 -8.49 -9.08 23.34
C SER A 75 -9.96 -9.44 23.23
N SER A 76 -10.72 -9.24 24.31
CA SER A 76 -12.17 -9.47 24.34
C SER A 76 -12.90 -8.69 23.23
N THR A 77 -12.44 -7.47 22.94
CA THR A 77 -12.93 -6.63 21.83
C THR A 77 -12.57 -7.17 20.44
N LYS A 78 -11.37 -7.74 20.26
CA LYS A 78 -10.95 -8.38 19.00
C LYS A 78 -11.77 -9.64 18.73
N VAL A 79 -11.97 -10.49 19.74
CA VAL A 79 -12.79 -11.71 19.57
C VAL A 79 -14.22 -11.35 19.17
N LEU A 80 -14.82 -10.37 19.85
CA LEU A 80 -16.13 -9.83 19.49
C LEU A 80 -16.19 -9.40 18.02
N ARG A 81 -15.19 -8.65 17.56
CA ARG A 81 -15.12 -8.15 16.20
C ARG A 81 -15.06 -9.29 15.18
N GLU A 82 -14.20 -10.28 15.40
CA GLU A 82 -14.05 -11.41 14.48
C GLU A 82 -15.28 -12.32 14.49
N VAL A 83 -15.91 -12.54 15.65
CA VAL A 83 -17.19 -13.27 15.75
C VAL A 83 -18.31 -12.56 14.98
N ILE A 84 -18.45 -11.24 15.13
CA ILE A 84 -19.45 -10.43 14.38
C ILE A 84 -19.16 -10.48 12.87
N ARG A 85 -17.89 -10.38 12.49
CA ARG A 85 -17.48 -10.45 11.09
C ARG A 85 -17.82 -11.80 10.48
N TYR A 86 -17.54 -12.87 11.21
CA TYR A 86 -17.86 -14.23 10.82
C TYR A 86 -19.36 -14.42 10.60
N ASP A 87 -20.19 -13.94 11.54
CA ASP A 87 -21.64 -14.01 11.46
C ASP A 87 -22.19 -13.32 10.19
N LYS A 88 -21.61 -12.17 9.81
CA LYS A 88 -21.96 -11.45 8.59
C LYS A 88 -21.57 -12.16 7.30
N ASN A 89 -20.43 -12.84 7.26
CA ASN A 89 -19.84 -13.36 6.02
C ASN A 89 -20.31 -14.76 5.63
N ILE A 90 -20.75 -15.59 6.57
CA ILE A 90 -20.95 -17.03 6.33
C ILE A 90 -22.42 -17.48 6.38
N HIS A 91 -23.37 -16.59 6.68
CA HIS A 91 -24.81 -16.92 6.76
C HIS A 91 -25.04 -18.25 7.51
N LEU A 92 -24.72 -18.27 8.83
CA LEU A 92 -25.12 -19.30 9.81
C LEU A 92 -25.22 -20.74 9.26
N LYS A 93 -24.07 -21.34 8.91
CA LYS A 93 -23.92 -22.80 9.04
C LYS A 93 -23.34 -23.12 10.41
N SER A 94 -23.87 -24.14 11.07
CA SER A 94 -23.35 -24.65 12.36
C SER A 94 -21.87 -25.02 12.23
N GLY A 95 -21.01 -24.44 13.06
CA GLY A 95 -19.55 -24.64 12.98
C GLY A 95 -18.81 -24.17 14.22
N SER A 96 -17.50 -24.41 14.25
CA SER A 96 -16.60 -23.98 15.32
C SER A 96 -15.63 -22.91 14.83
N LEU A 97 -15.36 -21.90 15.64
CA LEU A 97 -14.34 -20.88 15.38
C LEU A 97 -13.18 -21.10 16.36
N LEU A 98 -12.01 -21.44 15.83
CA LEU A 98 -10.79 -21.72 16.57
C LEU A 98 -9.84 -20.52 16.48
N PHE A 99 -9.58 -19.87 17.60
CA PHE A 99 -8.55 -18.84 17.74
C PHE A 99 -7.25 -19.47 18.23
N ILE A 100 -6.14 -19.17 17.56
CA ILE A 100 -4.80 -19.63 17.93
C ILE A 100 -3.94 -18.40 18.27
N SER A 101 -3.39 -18.35 19.48
CA SER A 101 -2.54 -17.26 19.95
C SER A 101 -1.58 -17.73 21.04
N THR A 102 -0.37 -17.19 21.06
CA THR A 102 0.58 -17.42 22.18
C THR A 102 0.33 -16.48 23.35
N ASN A 103 -0.32 -15.34 23.11
CA ASN A 103 -0.70 -14.37 24.12
C ASN A 103 -2.20 -14.46 24.39
N LEU A 104 -2.60 -15.43 25.22
CA LEU A 104 -3.96 -15.57 25.73
C LEU A 104 -4.09 -14.93 27.12
N ILE A 105 -5.03 -13.99 27.27
CA ILE A 105 -5.39 -13.42 28.58
C ILE A 105 -6.68 -14.12 29.05
N GLY A 106 -6.58 -14.90 30.13
CA GLY A 106 -7.62 -15.84 30.58
C GLY A 106 -9.02 -15.23 30.80
N ASN A 107 -9.11 -13.99 31.29
CA ASN A 107 -10.40 -13.32 31.57
C ASN A 107 -11.22 -13.03 30.30
N GLU A 108 -10.58 -12.90 29.15
CA GLU A 108 -11.24 -12.51 27.89
C GLU A 108 -11.88 -13.69 27.17
N ILE A 109 -11.36 -14.89 27.40
CA ILE A 109 -11.86 -16.16 26.86
C ILE A 109 -13.25 -16.47 27.42
N GLU A 110 -13.46 -16.26 28.72
CA GLU A 110 -14.76 -16.51 29.35
C GLU A 110 -15.83 -15.52 28.89
N ALA A 111 -15.45 -14.25 28.71
CA ALA A 111 -16.34 -13.23 28.17
C ALA A 111 -16.75 -13.57 26.73
N ALA A 112 -15.78 -13.95 25.88
CA ALA A 112 -16.03 -14.31 24.49
C ALA A 112 -16.96 -15.52 24.31
N LYS A 113 -16.82 -16.56 25.15
CA LYS A 113 -17.67 -17.76 25.12
C LYS A 113 -19.15 -17.47 25.38
N ARG A 114 -19.48 -16.34 26.03
CA ARG A 114 -20.86 -15.93 26.35
C ARG A 114 -21.54 -15.14 25.22
N LEU A 115 -20.82 -14.75 24.17
CA LEU A 115 -21.27 -13.75 23.20
C LEU A 115 -21.94 -14.32 21.95
N SER A 116 -21.85 -15.62 21.66
CA SER A 116 -22.53 -16.22 20.52
C SER A 116 -23.18 -17.57 20.88
N PRO A 117 -24.52 -17.69 20.85
CA PRO A 117 -25.21 -18.95 21.13
C PRO A 117 -25.16 -19.96 19.97
N THR A 118 -24.77 -19.54 18.76
CA THR A 118 -24.82 -20.35 17.53
C THR A 118 -23.46 -20.88 17.07
N LEU A 119 -22.35 -20.27 17.52
CA LEU A 119 -20.99 -20.62 17.13
C LEU A 119 -20.19 -21.13 18.33
N ARG A 120 -19.58 -22.32 18.18
CA ARG A 120 -18.68 -22.86 19.21
C ARG A 120 -17.31 -22.20 19.10
N VAL A 121 -17.01 -21.26 20.00
CA VAL A 121 -15.71 -20.59 20.04
C VAL A 121 -14.70 -21.39 20.88
N ILE A 122 -13.55 -21.71 20.29
CA ILE A 122 -12.46 -22.51 20.86
C ILE A 122 -11.17 -21.69 20.81
N PHE A 123 -10.31 -21.88 21.81
CA PHE A 123 -9.03 -21.17 21.92
C PHE A 123 -7.91 -22.17 22.12
N TRP A 124 -6.84 -22.03 21.34
CA TRP A 124 -5.57 -22.73 21.52
C TRP A 124 -4.47 -21.74 21.91
N GLY A 125 -3.83 -22.02 23.04
CA GLY A 125 -2.75 -21.26 23.62
C GLY A 125 -1.39 -21.89 23.39
N SER A 126 -0.38 -21.36 24.07
CA SER A 126 0.99 -21.90 24.04
C SER A 126 1.05 -23.37 24.43
N LYS A 127 0.16 -23.85 25.31
CA LYS A 127 0.10 -25.27 25.72
C LYS A 127 -0.31 -26.16 24.54
N GLU A 128 -1.45 -25.88 23.91
CA GLU A 128 -1.95 -26.68 22.78
C GLU A 128 -1.00 -26.61 21.58
N ILE A 129 -0.37 -25.46 21.35
CA ILE A 129 0.65 -25.30 20.30
C ILE A 129 1.88 -26.16 20.62
N GLN A 130 2.37 -26.16 21.87
CA GLN A 130 3.52 -26.97 22.27
C GLN A 130 3.22 -28.47 22.15
N GLU A 131 1.99 -28.91 22.46
CA GLU A 131 1.56 -30.30 22.26
C GLU A 131 1.64 -30.70 20.78
N LEU A 132 1.19 -29.83 19.86
CA LEU A 132 1.35 -30.06 18.42
C LEU A 132 2.80 -30.09 17.96
N VAL A 133 3.64 -29.18 18.47
CA VAL A 133 5.08 -29.15 18.18
C VAL A 133 5.76 -30.46 18.63
N ASN A 134 5.39 -30.96 19.81
CA ASN A 134 5.92 -32.22 20.34
C ASN A 134 5.46 -33.43 19.51
N LYS A 135 4.19 -33.42 19.06
CA LYS A 135 3.64 -34.49 18.21
C LYS A 135 4.31 -34.56 16.84
N HIS A 136 4.67 -33.40 16.27
CA HIS A 136 5.30 -33.28 14.94
C HIS A 136 6.73 -32.74 15.07
N GLN A 137 7.57 -33.39 15.87
CA GLN A 137 8.89 -32.88 16.25
C GLN A 137 9.84 -32.66 15.06
N ASP A 138 9.87 -33.60 14.10
CA ASP A 138 10.75 -33.48 12.93
C ASP A 138 10.30 -32.33 12.01
N VAL A 139 9.00 -32.27 11.71
CA VAL A 139 8.40 -31.22 10.89
C VAL A 139 8.56 -29.85 11.54
N SER A 140 8.26 -29.72 12.84
CA SER A 140 8.40 -28.44 13.55
C SER A 140 9.85 -27.94 13.57
N SER A 141 10.83 -28.84 13.75
CA SER A 141 12.25 -28.49 13.74
C SER A 141 12.70 -28.02 12.34
N GLU A 142 12.28 -28.69 11.27
CA GLU A 142 12.52 -28.24 9.90
C GLU A 142 11.88 -26.86 9.65
N LEU A 143 10.63 -26.69 10.10
CA LEU A 143 9.89 -25.45 9.88
C LEU A 143 10.55 -24.25 10.58
N ALA A 144 11.02 -24.43 11.81
CA ALA A 144 11.70 -23.40 12.58
C ALA A 144 13.07 -23.01 12.02
N ASN A 145 13.79 -23.96 11.41
CA ASN A 145 15.06 -23.67 10.74
C ASN A 145 14.85 -22.87 9.45
N ASN A 146 13.68 -22.96 8.83
CA ASN A 146 13.37 -22.48 7.49
C ASN A 146 12.20 -21.47 7.43
N LEU A 147 11.98 -20.67 8.48
CA LEU A 147 10.81 -19.77 8.62
C LEU A 147 10.49 -18.93 7.37
N PHE A 148 11.50 -18.30 6.76
CA PHE A 148 11.31 -17.45 5.58
C PHE A 148 10.89 -18.24 4.34
N SER A 149 11.53 -19.39 4.08
CA SER A 149 11.18 -20.21 2.92
C SER A 149 9.83 -20.90 3.09
N ASN A 150 9.43 -21.17 4.34
CA ASN A 150 8.09 -21.69 4.65
C ASN A 150 7.01 -20.66 4.38
N ARG A 151 7.23 -19.41 4.77
CA ARG A 151 6.31 -18.32 4.45
C ARG A 151 6.12 -18.17 2.95
N LEU A 152 7.21 -18.19 2.20
CA LEU A 152 7.16 -18.17 0.73
C LEU A 152 6.32 -19.34 0.18
N ARG A 153 6.51 -20.55 0.75
CA ARG A 153 5.73 -21.73 0.37
C ARG A 153 4.25 -21.58 0.67
N VAL A 154 3.90 -21.13 1.88
CA VAL A 154 2.50 -20.89 2.30
C VAL A 154 1.83 -19.94 1.31
N ALA A 155 2.45 -18.80 1.00
CA ALA A 155 1.90 -17.82 0.06
C ALA A 155 1.66 -18.40 -1.34
N ILE A 156 2.54 -19.29 -1.83
CA ILE A 156 2.43 -19.90 -3.15
C ILE A 156 1.38 -21.02 -3.18
N GLU A 157 1.33 -21.85 -2.15
CA GLU A 157 0.53 -23.08 -2.08
C GLU A 157 -0.94 -22.87 -1.68
N GLY A 158 -1.32 -21.67 -1.22
CA GLY A 158 -2.72 -21.39 -0.94
C GLY A 158 -3.60 -21.43 -2.20
N LYS A 159 -4.90 -21.62 -1.97
CA LYS A 159 -5.91 -21.87 -3.00
C LYS A 159 -5.77 -20.88 -4.16
N GLU A 160 -5.71 -21.39 -5.39
CA GLU A 160 -5.77 -20.59 -6.62
C GLU A 160 -7.20 -20.05 -6.78
N ASP A 161 -7.50 -18.91 -6.18
CA ASP A 161 -8.72 -18.16 -6.47
C ASP A 161 -8.47 -17.22 -7.67
N ASP A 162 -9.51 -16.93 -8.46
CA ASP A 162 -9.43 -15.93 -9.53
C ASP A 162 -9.15 -14.56 -8.90
N TRP A 163 -8.04 -13.93 -9.28
CA TRP A 163 -7.65 -12.62 -8.78
C TRP A 163 -8.72 -11.54 -9.04
N LYS A 164 -9.57 -11.71 -10.07
CA LYS A 164 -10.69 -10.79 -10.33
C LYS A 164 -11.83 -10.96 -9.33
N GLU A 165 -12.07 -12.18 -8.85
CA GLU A 165 -13.00 -12.41 -7.74
C GLU A 165 -12.43 -11.86 -6.44
N GLN A 166 -11.15 -12.11 -6.17
CA GLN A 166 -10.46 -11.52 -5.03
C GLN A 166 -10.54 -9.99 -5.06
N ARG A 167 -10.33 -9.38 -6.24
CA ARG A 167 -10.47 -7.93 -6.43
C ARG A 167 -11.85 -7.43 -6.01
N LYS A 168 -12.94 -8.12 -6.35
CA LYS A 168 -14.30 -7.72 -5.92
C LYS A 168 -14.43 -7.74 -4.40
N SER A 169 -13.88 -8.75 -3.74
CA SER A 169 -13.85 -8.84 -2.27
C SER A 169 -13.03 -7.70 -1.66
N VAL A 170 -11.85 -7.39 -2.22
CA VAL A 170 -11.02 -6.26 -1.78
C VAL A 170 -11.78 -4.95 -1.95
N THR A 171 -12.37 -4.70 -3.12
CA THR A 171 -13.16 -3.50 -3.42
C THR A 171 -14.34 -3.33 -2.45
N SER A 172 -15.00 -4.43 -2.09
CA SER A 172 -16.07 -4.43 -1.09
C SER A 172 -15.56 -4.00 0.29
N ALA A 173 -14.39 -4.49 0.72
CA ALA A 173 -13.75 -4.06 1.97
C ALA A 173 -13.29 -2.59 1.94
N VAL A 174 -12.84 -2.08 0.79
CA VAL A 174 -12.56 -0.64 0.62
C VAL A 174 -13.84 0.18 0.83
N ARG A 175 -14.95 -0.27 0.23
CA ARG A 175 -16.25 0.38 0.33
C ARG A 175 -16.78 0.40 1.77
N GLU A 176 -16.68 -0.69 2.51
CA GLU A 176 -17.03 -0.72 3.94
C GLU A 176 -16.20 0.31 4.74
N SER A 177 -14.91 0.37 4.45
CA SER A 177 -13.99 1.33 5.08
C SER A 177 -14.34 2.77 4.74
N TYR A 178 -14.71 3.04 3.49
CA TYR A 178 -15.18 4.36 3.01
C TYR A 178 -16.47 4.78 3.72
N ILE A 179 -17.48 3.90 3.80
CA ILE A 179 -18.77 4.18 4.43
C ILE A 179 -18.62 4.51 5.93
N SER A 180 -17.64 3.89 6.60
CA SER A 180 -17.32 4.13 8.02
C SER A 180 -16.90 5.57 8.34
N GLY A 181 -16.49 6.35 7.34
CA GLY A 181 -16.03 7.74 7.50
C GLY A 181 -14.61 7.91 8.07
N ARG A 182 -13.89 6.81 8.34
CA ARG A 182 -12.47 6.84 8.74
C ARG A 182 -11.56 6.51 7.56
N PHE A 183 -11.68 7.28 6.49
CA PHE A 183 -11.04 7.00 5.22
C PHE A 183 -10.16 8.17 4.77
N SER A 184 -8.97 7.89 4.24
CA SER A 184 -8.06 8.91 3.69
C SER A 184 -7.52 8.45 2.33
N LEU A 185 -7.17 9.40 1.48
CA LEU A 185 -6.60 9.13 0.17
C LEU A 185 -5.12 9.46 0.15
N LEU A 186 -4.30 8.57 -0.39
CA LEU A 186 -2.87 8.81 -0.63
C LEU A 186 -2.64 8.83 -2.15
N LEU A 187 -2.25 9.98 -2.70
CA LEU A 187 -2.19 10.22 -4.13
C LEU A 187 -0.75 10.36 -4.62
N GLY A 188 -0.40 9.55 -5.62
CA GLY A 188 0.92 9.57 -6.25
C GLY A 188 0.90 10.07 -7.69
N ALA A 189 2.08 10.08 -8.31
CA ALA A 189 2.31 10.71 -9.61
C ALA A 189 1.41 10.16 -10.71
N GLY A 190 0.96 8.90 -10.61
CA GLY A 190 0.02 8.32 -11.58
C GLY A 190 -1.31 9.06 -11.68
N VAL A 191 -1.74 9.77 -10.62
CA VAL A 191 -2.93 10.63 -10.67
C VAL A 191 -2.68 11.83 -11.58
N SER A 192 -1.56 12.52 -11.41
CA SER A 192 -1.15 13.67 -12.21
C SER A 192 -0.84 13.30 -13.67
N SER A 193 -0.21 12.14 -13.89
CA SER A 193 0.03 11.60 -15.23
C SER A 193 -1.25 11.28 -15.98
N SER A 194 -2.35 10.94 -15.29
CA SER A 194 -3.66 10.74 -15.94
C SER A 194 -4.23 12.03 -16.56
N ALA A 195 -3.76 13.20 -16.12
CA ALA A 195 -4.04 14.51 -16.71
C ALA A 195 -2.92 15.00 -17.64
N GLY A 196 -1.98 14.12 -18.00
CA GLY A 196 -0.91 14.41 -18.93
C GLY A 196 0.30 15.14 -18.34
N LEU A 197 0.43 15.29 -17.02
CA LEU A 197 1.66 15.81 -16.43
C LEU A 197 2.80 14.79 -16.59
N PRO A 198 4.05 15.26 -16.76
CA PRO A 198 5.21 14.38 -16.94
C PRO A 198 5.45 13.55 -15.69
N ASP A 199 6.01 12.35 -15.87
CA ASP A 199 6.59 11.61 -14.76
C ASP A 199 7.88 12.28 -14.26
N TRP A 200 8.37 11.80 -13.12
CA TRP A 200 9.53 12.37 -12.45
C TRP A 200 10.80 12.32 -13.30
N ASP A 201 11.03 11.22 -14.00
CA ASP A 201 12.19 11.05 -14.87
C ASP A 201 12.15 12.02 -16.06
N THR A 202 10.98 12.20 -16.66
CA THR A 202 10.75 13.11 -17.79
C THR A 202 10.97 14.56 -17.36
N LEU A 203 10.43 14.95 -16.20
CA LEU A 203 10.61 16.30 -15.65
C LEU A 203 12.08 16.62 -15.40
N LEU A 204 12.80 15.73 -14.71
CA LEU A 204 14.22 15.92 -14.39
C LEU A 204 15.09 15.95 -15.64
N ASN A 205 14.79 15.11 -16.64
CA ASN A 205 15.50 15.14 -17.92
C ASN A 205 15.34 16.50 -18.60
N SER A 206 14.11 17.03 -18.65
CA SER A 206 13.87 18.33 -19.27
C SER A 206 14.59 19.47 -18.54
N LEU A 207 14.54 19.46 -17.21
CA LEU A 207 15.25 20.43 -16.38
C LEU A 207 16.77 20.37 -16.57
N PHE A 208 17.34 19.16 -16.63
CA PHE A 208 18.77 18.99 -16.83
C PHE A 208 19.21 19.45 -18.24
N VAL A 209 18.42 19.14 -19.27
CA VAL A 209 18.66 19.63 -20.63
C VAL A 209 18.58 21.16 -20.68
N SER A 210 17.57 21.77 -20.04
CA SER A 210 17.44 23.24 -19.95
C SER A 210 18.67 23.87 -19.31
N MET A 211 19.08 23.35 -18.15
CA MET A 211 20.26 23.81 -17.41
C MET A 211 21.53 23.75 -18.28
N LEU A 212 21.82 22.60 -18.91
CA LEU A 212 23.01 22.45 -19.75
C LEU A 212 22.99 23.36 -21.00
N THR A 213 21.80 23.66 -21.51
CA THR A 213 21.60 24.56 -22.65
C THR A 213 21.88 26.01 -22.23
N GLU A 214 21.38 26.42 -21.06
CA GLU A 214 21.62 27.74 -20.46
C GLU A 214 23.10 27.95 -20.10
N ASP A 215 23.78 26.91 -19.60
CA ASP A 215 25.21 26.91 -19.29
C ASP A 215 26.11 26.89 -20.54
N GLY A 216 25.54 26.75 -21.75
CA GLY A 216 26.27 26.81 -23.01
C GLY A 216 27.26 25.65 -23.24
N VAL A 217 27.04 24.50 -22.58
CA VAL A 217 27.97 23.34 -22.58
C VAL A 217 28.23 22.77 -23.98
N GLY A 218 27.30 22.94 -24.92
CA GLY A 218 27.48 22.54 -26.32
C GLY A 218 28.11 23.62 -27.24
N GLY A 219 28.52 24.77 -26.70
CA GLY A 219 28.96 25.93 -27.47
C GLY A 219 27.81 26.73 -28.08
N LYS A 220 28.10 27.90 -28.67
CA LYS A 220 27.10 28.87 -29.19
C LYS A 220 26.09 28.33 -30.23
N ASN A 221 26.29 27.11 -30.74
CA ASN A 221 25.50 26.50 -31.82
C ASN A 221 24.91 25.11 -31.47
N ALA A 222 25.05 24.61 -30.24
CA ALA A 222 24.42 23.33 -29.91
C ALA A 222 22.91 23.50 -29.74
N ASP A 223 22.17 22.71 -30.50
CA ASP A 223 20.72 22.67 -30.45
C ASP A 223 20.25 21.86 -29.23
N GLN A 224 19.10 22.23 -28.68
CA GLN A 224 18.49 21.59 -27.51
C GLN A 224 18.27 20.09 -27.74
N ASP A 225 17.94 19.70 -28.97
CA ASP A 225 17.75 18.30 -29.37
C ASP A 225 19.06 17.49 -29.32
N GLN A 226 20.21 18.11 -29.63
CA GLN A 226 21.51 17.45 -29.52
C GLN A 226 21.86 17.17 -28.06
N ILE A 227 21.66 18.16 -27.18
CA ILE A 227 21.88 18.03 -25.74
C ILE A 227 20.95 16.95 -25.15
N ALA A 228 19.67 16.96 -25.54
CA ALA A 228 18.70 15.94 -25.12
C ALA A 228 19.13 14.53 -25.55
N SER A 229 19.67 14.37 -26.75
CA SER A 229 20.17 13.07 -27.23
C SER A 229 21.37 12.57 -26.43
N ILE A 230 22.29 13.47 -26.05
CA ILE A 230 23.48 13.16 -25.24
C ILE A 230 23.05 12.77 -23.83
N VAL A 231 22.18 13.56 -23.18
CA VAL A 231 21.65 13.28 -21.85
C VAL A 231 20.94 11.93 -21.83
N LYS A 232 20.10 11.64 -22.83
CA LYS A 232 19.40 10.36 -22.95
C LYS A 232 20.39 9.19 -23.06
N ARG A 233 21.46 9.34 -23.85
CA ARG A 233 22.50 8.32 -24.00
C ARG A 233 23.31 8.12 -22.73
N LEU A 234 23.70 9.21 -22.08
CA LEU A 234 24.44 9.18 -20.81
C LEU A 234 23.63 8.43 -19.75
N ARG A 235 22.32 8.70 -19.65
CA ARG A 235 21.44 7.99 -18.70
C ARG A 235 21.35 6.49 -18.94
N HIS A 236 21.46 6.05 -20.18
CA HIS A 236 21.46 4.62 -20.50
C HIS A 236 22.79 3.93 -20.15
N ILE A 237 23.92 4.65 -20.19
CA ILE A 237 25.26 4.08 -19.96
C ILE A 237 25.66 4.19 -18.48
N ASP A 238 25.46 5.36 -17.89
CA ASP A 238 25.91 5.73 -16.55
C ASP A 238 24.84 6.57 -15.86
N GLY A 239 23.61 6.06 -15.82
CA GLY A 239 22.45 6.80 -15.35
C GLY A 239 22.49 7.08 -13.85
N PRO A 240 22.76 8.33 -13.42
CA PRO A 240 22.53 8.68 -12.03
C PRO A 240 21.06 8.44 -11.68
N SER A 241 20.81 8.04 -10.44
CA SER A 241 19.43 7.95 -9.94
C SER A 241 18.73 9.29 -10.13
N ALA A 242 17.40 9.29 -10.32
CA ALA A 242 16.61 10.51 -10.44
C ALA A 242 16.88 11.49 -9.28
N ILE A 243 17.11 10.94 -8.10
CA ILE A 243 17.43 11.68 -6.87
C ILE A 243 18.80 12.39 -6.96
N THR A 244 19.81 11.74 -7.54
CA THR A 244 21.14 12.31 -7.78
C THR A 244 21.08 13.40 -8.85
N LEU A 245 20.30 13.19 -9.91
CA LEU A 245 20.09 14.19 -10.96
C LEU A 245 19.41 15.45 -10.40
N ALA A 246 18.39 15.27 -9.55
CA ALA A 246 17.72 16.37 -8.87
C ALA A 246 18.69 17.18 -7.98
N ARG A 247 19.64 16.53 -7.30
CA ARG A 247 20.72 17.20 -6.56
C ARG A 247 21.61 18.05 -7.46
N TYR A 248 22.01 17.53 -8.63
CA TYR A 248 22.82 18.30 -9.58
C TYR A 248 22.08 19.52 -10.12
N ILE A 249 20.83 19.34 -10.56
CA ILE A 249 19.99 20.44 -11.05
C ILE A 249 19.83 21.51 -9.97
N ARG A 250 19.55 21.11 -8.73
CA ARG A 250 19.43 22.04 -7.61
C ARG A 250 20.72 22.82 -7.40
N LYS A 251 21.88 22.14 -7.29
CA LYS A 251 23.18 22.80 -7.10
C LYS A 251 23.57 23.72 -8.27
N GLY A 252 23.21 23.34 -9.50
CA GLY A 252 23.48 24.12 -10.70
C GLY A 252 22.66 25.41 -10.77
N ILE A 253 21.39 25.34 -10.37
CA ILE A 253 20.48 26.49 -10.41
C ILE A 253 20.61 27.39 -9.18
N THR A 254 20.87 26.83 -7.99
CA THR A 254 21.00 27.60 -6.75
C THR A 254 22.48 27.80 -6.39
N ALA A 255 23.10 28.85 -6.93
CA ALA A 255 24.38 29.35 -6.41
C ALA A 255 24.12 30.10 -5.08
N ASP A 256 24.20 29.37 -3.96
CA ASP A 256 24.37 29.80 -2.55
C ASP A 256 23.50 30.94 -1.95
N SER A 257 22.40 31.41 -2.58
CA SER A 257 21.55 32.48 -2.01
C SER A 257 20.04 32.21 -2.03
N GLN A 258 19.32 32.79 -1.06
CA GLN A 258 17.87 32.61 -0.88
C GLN A 258 17.01 33.15 -2.04
N SER A 259 17.46 34.17 -2.77
CA SER A 259 16.76 34.69 -3.96
C SER A 259 16.73 33.67 -5.11
N GLU A 260 17.70 32.76 -5.16
CA GLU A 260 17.85 31.76 -6.24
C GLU A 260 16.99 30.51 -6.02
N GLN A 261 16.59 30.22 -4.78
CA GLN A 261 15.62 29.16 -4.50
C GLN A 261 14.27 29.44 -5.18
N GLY A 262 13.86 30.72 -5.24
CA GLY A 262 12.67 31.13 -5.99
C GLY A 262 12.76 30.79 -7.48
N LYS A 263 13.92 31.04 -8.12
CA LYS A 263 14.14 30.74 -9.54
C LYS A 263 14.12 29.24 -9.83
N PHE A 264 14.74 28.45 -8.96
CA PHE A 264 14.67 26.99 -9.07
C PHE A 264 13.23 26.48 -9.02
N ILE A 265 12.46 26.92 -8.03
CA ILE A 265 11.06 26.53 -7.87
C ILE A 265 10.25 26.99 -9.09
N GLU A 266 10.48 28.19 -9.59
CA GLU A 266 9.81 28.72 -10.79
C GLU A 266 10.14 27.89 -12.03
N ALA A 267 11.42 27.56 -12.27
CA ALA A 267 11.85 26.73 -13.39
C ALA A 267 11.22 25.33 -13.35
N VAL A 268 11.20 24.70 -12.16
CA VAL A 268 10.54 23.40 -11.97
C VAL A 268 9.03 23.52 -12.24
N THR A 269 8.38 24.56 -11.74
CA THR A 269 6.95 24.79 -11.95
C THR A 269 6.64 24.98 -13.44
N GLN A 270 7.41 25.83 -14.13
CA GLN A 270 7.24 26.09 -15.57
C GLN A 270 7.42 24.82 -16.39
N GLN A 271 8.43 23.99 -16.09
CA GLN A 271 8.64 22.72 -16.78
C GLN A 271 7.53 21.70 -16.49
N LEU A 272 7.09 21.60 -15.23
CA LEU A 272 6.03 20.68 -14.81
C LEU A 272 4.74 20.89 -15.61
N TYR A 273 4.25 22.14 -15.68
CA TYR A 273 3.03 22.46 -16.42
C TYR A 273 3.26 22.66 -17.92
N GLY A 274 4.44 23.13 -18.33
CA GLY A 274 4.82 23.34 -19.72
C GLY A 274 4.92 22.05 -20.53
N LEU A 275 5.41 20.97 -19.92
CA LEU A 275 5.51 19.63 -20.53
C LEU A 275 4.18 18.87 -20.56
N ARG A 276 3.10 19.44 -20.01
CA ARG A 276 1.81 18.75 -19.91
C ARG A 276 1.28 18.38 -21.30
N ASN A 277 0.98 17.11 -21.48
CA ASN A 277 0.36 16.62 -22.70
C ASN A 277 -1.12 17.06 -22.78
N LYS A 278 -1.39 18.06 -23.63
CA LYS A 278 -2.71 18.67 -23.82
C LYS A 278 -3.77 17.73 -24.42
N LYS A 279 -3.40 16.54 -24.90
CA LYS A 279 -4.36 15.51 -25.32
C LYS A 279 -5.21 14.99 -24.15
N PHE A 280 -4.68 15.10 -22.93
CA PHE A 280 -5.37 14.71 -21.71
C PHE A 280 -6.09 15.91 -21.08
N SER A 281 -7.33 15.68 -20.64
CA SER A 281 -8.08 16.66 -19.85
C SER A 281 -7.40 16.90 -18.50
N LEU A 282 -7.40 18.15 -18.02
CA LEU A 282 -6.96 18.48 -16.65
C LEU A 282 -7.79 17.69 -15.63
N SER A 283 -9.10 17.64 -15.85
CA SER A 283 -10.05 16.85 -15.08
C SER A 283 -10.17 15.44 -15.67
N SER A 284 -9.10 14.66 -15.55
CA SER A 284 -9.09 13.26 -16.02
C SER A 284 -10.22 12.45 -15.35
N PRO A 285 -10.67 11.33 -15.96
CA PRO A 285 -11.67 10.45 -15.32
C PRO A 285 -11.25 9.98 -13.93
N LEU A 286 -9.95 9.80 -13.69
CA LEU A 286 -9.39 9.42 -12.39
C LEU A 286 -9.52 10.56 -11.38
N ILE A 287 -9.08 11.77 -11.73
CA ILE A 287 -9.19 12.96 -10.88
C ILE A 287 -10.66 13.26 -10.54
N LYS A 288 -11.56 13.16 -11.53
CA LYS A 288 -13.01 13.29 -11.31
C LYS A 288 -13.55 12.27 -10.33
N SER A 289 -13.09 11.03 -10.39
CA SER A 289 -13.55 9.95 -9.52
C SER A 289 -12.98 10.08 -8.10
N ILE A 290 -11.75 10.57 -7.96
CA ILE A 290 -11.15 10.94 -6.68
C ILE A 290 -11.94 12.09 -6.03
N ALA A 291 -12.20 13.18 -6.77
CA ALA A 291 -12.98 14.31 -6.26
C ALA A 291 -14.43 13.91 -5.89
N ASN A 292 -15.03 12.97 -6.62
CA ASN A 292 -16.33 12.39 -6.25
C ASN A 292 -16.29 11.69 -4.88
N LEU A 293 -15.21 10.95 -4.56
CA LEU A 293 -15.08 10.29 -3.25
C LEU A 293 -14.96 11.29 -2.11
N CYS A 294 -14.28 12.41 -2.36
CA CYS A 294 -14.10 13.50 -1.40
C CYS A 294 -15.38 14.32 -1.16
N ALA A 295 -16.38 14.23 -2.05
CA ALA A 295 -17.60 14.99 -1.94
C ALA A 295 -18.36 14.67 -0.63
N PRO A 296 -18.85 15.68 0.10
CA PRO A 296 -19.69 15.45 1.26
C PRO A 296 -21.02 14.79 0.87
N THR A 297 -21.47 13.84 1.68
CA THR A 297 -22.78 13.17 1.51
C THR A 297 -23.80 13.75 2.50
N ARG A 298 -25.07 13.32 2.40
CA ARG A 298 -26.10 13.64 3.42
C ARG A 298 -25.68 13.23 4.84
N THR A 299 -24.79 12.26 4.97
CA THR A 299 -24.25 11.78 6.26
C THR A 299 -22.88 12.39 6.61
N GLY A 300 -22.50 13.48 5.96
CA GLY A 300 -21.21 14.15 6.10
C GLY A 300 -20.15 13.65 5.10
N ALA A 301 -18.95 14.23 5.21
CA ALA A 301 -17.78 13.82 4.44
C ALA A 301 -17.27 12.44 4.90
N LYS A 302 -16.93 11.58 3.94
CA LYS A 302 -16.41 10.23 4.19
C LYS A 302 -14.88 10.18 4.17
N VAL A 303 -14.27 11.07 3.38
CA VAL A 303 -12.82 11.25 3.32
C VAL A 303 -12.42 12.30 4.34
N ARG A 304 -11.55 11.92 5.29
CA ARG A 304 -11.04 12.81 6.34
C ARG A 304 -9.91 13.70 5.83
N ALA A 305 -9.07 13.17 4.96
CA ALA A 305 -7.91 13.87 4.42
C ALA A 305 -7.46 13.28 3.09
N VAL A 306 -6.82 14.12 2.28
CA VAL A 306 -6.05 13.73 1.10
C VAL A 306 -4.58 14.02 1.40
N LEU A 307 -3.71 13.04 1.22
CA LEU A 307 -2.26 13.19 1.31
C LEU A 307 -1.72 12.97 -0.10
N THR A 308 -1.13 14.00 -0.68
CA THR A 308 -0.56 13.93 -2.03
C THR A 308 0.96 14.04 -1.98
N TYR A 309 1.59 13.16 -2.76
CA TYR A 309 3.03 13.16 -3.00
C TYR A 309 3.38 13.94 -4.27
N ASN A 310 2.36 14.51 -4.92
CA ASN A 310 2.49 15.29 -6.14
C ASN A 310 2.66 16.76 -5.80
N PHE A 311 3.41 17.46 -6.63
CA PHE A 311 3.65 18.88 -6.48
C PHE A 311 2.52 19.74 -7.04
N ASP A 312 1.72 19.24 -7.97
CA ASP A 312 0.70 20.04 -8.67
C ASP A 312 -0.56 20.34 -7.83
N ASP A 313 -1.42 21.20 -8.38
CA ASP A 313 -2.71 21.63 -7.82
C ASP A 313 -3.93 21.06 -8.58
N LEU A 314 -3.79 19.92 -9.26
CA LEU A 314 -4.87 19.41 -10.11
C LEU A 314 -6.09 18.92 -9.31
N ILE A 315 -5.87 18.34 -8.14
CA ILE A 315 -6.95 17.86 -7.27
C ILE A 315 -7.72 19.06 -6.70
N GLU A 316 -7.01 20.10 -6.27
CA GLU A 316 -7.58 21.38 -5.83
C GLU A 316 -8.48 21.99 -6.89
N LYS A 317 -7.99 22.10 -8.13
CA LYS A 317 -8.77 22.65 -9.25
C LYS A 317 -10.06 21.88 -9.49
N GLU A 318 -10.02 20.55 -9.42
CA GLU A 318 -11.21 19.72 -9.59
C GLU A 318 -12.20 19.90 -8.42
N ILE A 319 -11.71 19.91 -7.17
CA ILE A 319 -12.54 20.10 -5.97
C ILE A 319 -13.20 21.48 -5.97
N GLU A 320 -12.44 22.52 -6.31
CA GLU A 320 -12.91 23.90 -6.43
C GLU A 320 -14.00 24.03 -7.51
N SER A 321 -13.81 23.39 -8.67
CA SER A 321 -14.79 23.41 -9.76
C SER A 321 -16.15 22.83 -9.39
N ARG A 322 -16.21 22.06 -8.30
CA ARG A 322 -17.42 21.43 -7.75
C ARG A 322 -18.02 22.21 -6.58
N GLY A 323 -17.39 23.31 -6.17
CA GLY A 323 -17.84 24.16 -5.07
C GLY A 323 -17.58 23.57 -3.68
N PHE A 324 -16.61 22.66 -3.53
CA PHE A 324 -16.24 22.11 -2.23
C PHE A 324 -15.11 22.92 -1.58
N SER A 325 -15.24 23.19 -0.29
CA SER A 325 -14.21 23.87 0.50
C SER A 325 -13.04 22.93 0.79
N TYR A 326 -11.82 23.42 0.61
CA TYR A 326 -10.59 22.68 0.88
C TYR A 326 -9.50 23.60 1.39
N LYS A 327 -8.49 23.03 2.03
CA LYS A 327 -7.28 23.73 2.45
C LYS A 327 -6.06 22.91 2.01
N SER A 328 -5.26 23.45 1.11
CA SER A 328 -3.92 22.92 0.81
C SER A 328 -3.00 23.23 2.00
N ILE A 329 -2.38 22.19 2.54
CA ILE A 329 -1.48 22.22 3.70
C ILE A 329 -0.10 21.79 3.22
N PHE A 330 0.84 22.72 3.26
CA PHE A 330 2.24 22.51 2.82
C PHE A 330 3.25 23.10 3.81
N GLU A 331 2.78 23.64 4.94
CA GLU A 331 3.56 24.11 6.08
C GLU A 331 3.01 23.55 7.40
N GLU A 332 3.84 23.51 8.44
CA GLU A 332 3.44 23.03 9.78
C GLU A 332 2.38 23.92 10.45
N VAL A 333 2.36 25.22 10.13
CA VAL A 333 1.44 26.20 10.71
C VAL A 333 0.05 26.19 10.08
N ASP A 334 -0.10 25.53 8.93
CA ASP A 334 -1.37 25.45 8.21
C ASP A 334 -2.33 24.48 8.91
N ILE A 335 -3.52 24.99 9.24
CA ILE A 335 -4.60 24.20 9.87
C ILE A 335 -5.86 24.39 9.04
N ALA A 336 -6.48 23.28 8.63
CA ALA A 336 -7.78 23.29 7.97
C ALA A 336 -8.92 23.50 8.98
N SER A 337 -9.96 24.21 8.58
CA SER A 337 -11.21 24.29 9.35
C SER A 337 -12.00 22.97 9.28
N THR A 338 -13.00 22.81 10.15
CA THR A 338 -13.83 21.60 10.21
C THR A 338 -14.67 21.36 8.96
N GLU A 339 -14.96 22.41 8.18
CA GLU A 339 -15.75 22.33 6.95
C GLU A 339 -14.90 22.19 5.68
N GLU A 340 -13.58 22.33 5.81
CA GLU A 340 -12.63 22.19 4.70
C GLU A 340 -12.05 20.78 4.66
N LEU A 341 -11.91 20.23 3.44
CA LEU A 341 -11.10 19.04 3.23
C LEU A 341 -9.60 19.41 3.31
N PRO A 342 -8.81 18.85 4.25
CA PRO A 342 -7.38 19.06 4.26
C PRO A 342 -6.70 18.25 3.14
N ILE A 343 -5.87 18.92 2.35
CA ILE A 343 -5.04 18.33 1.29
C ILE A 343 -3.57 18.57 1.66
N TYR A 344 -2.90 17.53 2.16
CA TYR A 344 -1.52 17.60 2.64
C TYR A 344 -0.53 17.30 1.50
N HIS A 345 0.33 18.25 1.19
CA HIS A 345 1.43 18.09 0.22
C HIS A 345 2.71 17.67 0.94
N VAL A 346 2.84 16.38 1.23
CA VAL A 346 3.91 15.86 2.09
C VAL A 346 5.30 15.95 1.47
N HIS A 347 5.38 16.11 0.14
CA HIS A 347 6.61 16.31 -0.60
C HIS A 347 6.85 17.76 -1.05
N GLY A 348 5.91 18.67 -0.76
CA GLY A 348 5.97 20.06 -1.20
C GLY A 348 4.93 20.38 -2.28
N PHE A 349 4.74 21.66 -2.54
CA PHE A 349 3.63 22.17 -3.36
C PHE A 349 4.08 23.22 -4.38
N LEU A 350 3.70 23.01 -5.64
CA LEU A 350 4.00 23.80 -6.83
C LEU A 350 2.71 24.05 -7.64
N PRO A 351 1.80 24.90 -7.15
CA PRO A 351 0.58 25.24 -7.89
C PRO A 351 0.90 25.99 -9.18
N GLU A 352 0.07 25.80 -10.21
CA GLU A 352 0.24 26.50 -11.49
C GLU A 352 0.05 28.00 -11.32
N ASN A 353 -0.97 28.40 -10.55
CA ASN A 353 -1.19 29.79 -10.16
C ASN A 353 -0.65 30.07 -8.75
N ARG A 354 0.64 30.36 -8.67
CA ARG A 354 1.34 30.67 -7.41
C ARG A 354 0.75 31.87 -6.66
N GLY A 355 0.19 32.85 -7.37
CA GLY A 355 -0.40 34.05 -6.75
C GLY A 355 -1.63 33.77 -5.87
N LYS A 356 -2.26 32.60 -6.05
CA LYS A 356 -3.39 32.15 -5.23
C LYS A 356 -2.98 31.76 -3.81
N TYR A 357 -1.71 31.40 -3.59
CA TYR A 357 -1.23 30.79 -2.35
C TYR A 357 -0.22 31.70 -1.65
N GLN A 358 -0.48 31.99 -0.38
CA GLN A 358 0.45 32.73 0.47
C GLN A 358 1.63 31.83 0.86
N ASN A 359 2.80 32.42 1.09
CA ASN A 359 4.02 31.73 1.56
C ASN A 359 4.54 30.57 0.70
N ILE A 360 4.12 30.42 -0.56
CA ILE A 360 4.55 29.31 -1.42
C ILE A 360 6.08 29.19 -1.61
N ASN A 361 6.83 30.27 -1.38
CA ASN A 361 8.29 30.28 -1.44
C ASN A 361 8.98 29.63 -0.22
N LYS A 362 8.24 29.36 0.87
CA LYS A 362 8.73 28.69 2.08
C LYS A 362 8.46 27.18 2.10
N THR A 363 7.80 26.63 1.08
CA THR A 363 7.50 25.19 1.00
C THR A 363 8.79 24.35 1.03
N THR A 364 8.82 23.35 1.92
CA THR A 364 9.88 22.34 1.95
C THR A 364 9.71 21.43 0.73
N LEU A 365 10.48 21.70 -0.31
CA LEU A 365 10.46 20.89 -1.54
C LEU A 365 11.33 19.64 -1.34
N VAL A 366 10.67 18.50 -1.22
CA VAL A 366 11.28 17.16 -1.16
C VAL A 366 11.61 16.72 -2.58
N PHE A 367 12.47 17.51 -3.22
CA PHE A 367 12.83 17.39 -4.62
C PHE A 367 14.13 16.63 -4.80
N SER A 368 15.12 16.92 -3.95
CA SER A 368 16.46 16.38 -4.07
C SER A 368 16.77 15.39 -2.96
N GLU A 369 17.86 14.64 -3.11
CA GLU A 369 18.32 13.68 -2.11
C GLU A 369 18.43 14.31 -0.71
N GLU A 370 18.84 15.57 -0.61
CA GLU A 370 18.89 16.32 0.65
C GLU A 370 17.51 16.46 1.30
N GLY A 371 16.46 16.71 0.53
CA GLY A 371 15.09 16.82 1.04
C GLY A 371 14.60 15.49 1.61
N TYR A 372 14.86 14.39 0.91
CA TYR A 372 14.55 13.05 1.39
C TYR A 372 15.35 12.71 2.66
N HIS A 373 16.66 12.98 2.69
CA HIS A 373 17.50 12.75 3.87
C HIS A 373 17.06 13.59 5.06
N HIS A 374 16.66 14.84 4.85
CA HIS A 374 16.17 15.72 5.91
C HIS A 374 14.91 15.16 6.56
N ILE A 375 13.89 14.82 5.77
CA ILE A 375 12.66 14.20 6.29
C ILE A 375 12.93 12.83 6.92
N TYR A 376 13.87 12.06 6.36
CA TYR A 376 14.21 10.74 6.91
C TYR A 376 14.91 10.86 8.27
N ARG A 377 15.80 11.84 8.44
CA ARG A 377 16.50 12.11 9.71
C ARG A 377 15.59 12.71 10.76
N GLU A 378 14.67 13.59 10.34
CA GLU A 378 13.75 14.28 11.25
C GLU A 378 12.46 13.49 11.46
N ALA A 379 12.50 12.56 12.42
CA ALA A 379 11.35 11.74 12.77
C ALA A 379 10.11 12.58 13.14
N TYR A 380 10.30 13.77 13.71
CA TYR A 380 9.24 14.70 14.12
C TYR A 380 8.85 15.74 13.07
N HIS A 381 9.39 15.65 11.85
CA HIS A 381 8.96 16.53 10.76
C HIS A 381 7.45 16.38 10.54
N TRP A 382 6.72 17.50 10.41
CA TRP A 382 5.25 17.53 10.35
C TRP A 382 4.66 16.57 9.31
N SER A 383 5.34 16.43 8.16
CA SER A 383 4.90 15.54 7.08
C SER A 383 4.96 14.06 7.48
N ASN A 384 5.92 13.65 8.30
CA ASN A 384 6.00 12.28 8.84
C ASN A 384 4.88 12.05 9.87
N LEU A 385 4.64 13.04 10.74
CA LEU A 385 3.61 12.96 11.78
C LEU A 385 2.21 12.85 11.19
N ILE A 386 1.87 13.66 10.17
CA ILE A 386 0.54 13.60 9.55
C ILE A 386 0.31 12.31 8.76
N GLN A 387 1.36 11.80 8.09
CA GLN A 387 1.31 10.51 7.43
C GLN A 387 1.09 9.39 8.44
N LEU A 388 1.86 9.33 9.53
CA LEU A 388 1.67 8.34 10.59
C LEU A 388 0.30 8.43 11.25
N ASN A 389 -0.18 9.64 11.52
CA ASN A 389 -1.51 9.86 12.08
C ASN A 389 -2.59 9.29 11.14
N SER A 390 -2.52 9.60 9.85
CA SER A 390 -3.45 9.07 8.84
C SER A 390 -3.37 7.55 8.74
N LEU A 391 -2.14 7.00 8.74
CA LEU A 391 -1.86 5.57 8.72
C LEU A 391 -2.22 4.86 10.04
N LYS A 392 -2.47 5.55 11.16
CA LYS A 392 -2.93 4.94 12.43
C LYS A 392 -4.44 5.07 12.61
N GLU A 393 -5.00 6.25 12.36
CA GLU A 393 -6.40 6.59 12.65
C GLU A 393 -7.39 6.24 11.53
N THR A 394 -6.90 6.15 10.28
CA THR A 394 -7.77 5.92 9.11
C THR A 394 -7.36 4.71 8.29
N THR A 395 -8.27 4.27 7.42
CA THR A 395 -7.97 3.39 6.30
C THR A 395 -7.59 4.24 5.09
N CYS A 396 -6.31 4.15 4.72
CA CYS A 396 -5.77 4.79 3.53
C CYS A 396 -6.00 3.96 2.25
N LEU A 397 -6.50 4.62 1.21
CA LEU A 397 -6.52 4.12 -0.18
C LEU A 397 -5.47 4.86 -1.00
N MET A 398 -4.52 4.11 -1.55
CA MET A 398 -3.39 4.61 -2.32
C MET A 398 -3.68 4.50 -3.82
N VAL A 399 -3.61 5.64 -4.53
CA VAL A 399 -3.94 5.74 -5.95
C VAL A 399 -2.77 6.42 -6.68
N GLY A 400 -2.27 5.77 -7.73
CA GLY A 400 -1.15 6.31 -8.52
C GLY A 400 0.21 6.29 -7.80
N LEU A 401 0.33 5.56 -6.70
CA LEU A 401 1.59 5.34 -5.97
C LEU A 401 2.24 4.02 -6.37
N SER A 402 3.56 4.04 -6.60
CA SER A 402 4.36 2.83 -6.84
C SER A 402 4.73 2.08 -5.56
N LEU A 403 4.59 2.71 -4.39
CA LEU A 403 5.05 2.21 -3.08
C LEU A 403 6.54 1.84 -3.04
N THR A 404 7.34 2.51 -3.88
CA THR A 404 8.80 2.38 -3.93
C THR A 404 9.51 3.40 -3.04
N ASP A 405 8.81 4.42 -2.53
CA ASP A 405 9.36 5.43 -1.64
C ASP A 405 9.78 4.81 -0.28
N PRO A 406 11.08 4.85 0.07
CA PRO A 406 11.58 4.31 1.33
C PRO A 406 10.94 4.95 2.57
N ASN A 407 10.62 6.25 2.54
CA ASN A 407 10.02 6.93 3.69
C ASN A 407 8.59 6.41 3.92
N LEU A 408 7.75 6.37 2.88
CA LEU A 408 6.40 5.81 2.99
C LEU A 408 6.41 4.35 3.46
N ARG A 409 7.31 3.51 2.92
CA ARG A 409 7.45 2.11 3.37
C ARG A 409 7.82 2.01 4.85
N ARG A 410 8.75 2.84 5.33
CA ARG A 410 9.11 2.94 6.75
C ARG A 410 7.91 3.32 7.61
N LEU A 411 7.14 4.33 7.22
CA LEU A 411 5.96 4.78 7.99
C LEU A 411 4.87 3.71 8.00
N LEU A 412 4.67 3.00 6.89
CA LEU A 412 3.75 1.87 6.80
C LEU A 412 4.16 0.74 7.74
N GLU A 413 5.43 0.36 7.76
CA GLU A 413 5.94 -0.66 8.68
C GLU A 413 5.72 -0.28 10.15
N ILE A 414 5.99 0.98 10.52
CA ILE A 414 5.72 1.51 11.86
C ILE A 414 4.21 1.45 12.17
N SER A 415 3.37 1.78 11.19
CA SER A 415 1.92 1.75 11.35
C SER A 415 1.38 0.34 11.54
N ALA A 416 1.93 -0.64 10.82
CA ALA A 416 1.48 -2.03 10.79
C ALA A 416 1.78 -2.79 12.10
N LYS A 417 2.82 -2.41 12.86
CA LYS A 417 3.23 -3.09 14.12
C LYS A 417 2.11 -3.36 15.13
N SER A 418 1.09 -2.50 15.17
CA SER A 418 -0.02 -2.55 16.13
C SER A 418 -1.31 -3.15 15.56
N THR A 419 -1.28 -3.72 14.36
CA THR A 419 -2.45 -4.24 13.64
C THR A 419 -2.19 -5.68 13.21
N ASP A 420 -3.16 -6.56 13.42
CA ASP A 420 -3.03 -7.97 13.07
C ASP A 420 -3.32 -8.21 11.58
N ARG A 421 -4.18 -7.38 10.99
CA ARG A 421 -4.54 -7.44 9.56
C ARG A 421 -4.20 -6.15 8.82
N PRO A 422 -3.91 -6.21 7.51
CA PRO A 422 -3.68 -5.04 6.70
C PRO A 422 -4.97 -4.23 6.57
N LYS A 423 -4.91 -2.96 6.93
CA LYS A 423 -6.08 -2.06 6.88
C LYS A 423 -6.07 -1.11 5.70
N HIS A 424 -4.95 -0.99 5.00
CA HIS A 424 -4.77 -0.08 3.88
C HIS A 424 -4.97 -0.80 2.55
N PHE A 425 -5.17 -0.03 1.49
CA PHE A 425 -5.41 -0.56 0.15
C PHE A 425 -4.59 0.22 -0.88
N ALA A 426 -4.05 -0.46 -1.88
CA ALA A 426 -3.30 0.18 -2.96
C ALA A 426 -3.65 -0.41 -4.32
N PHE A 427 -3.90 0.46 -5.30
CA PHE A 427 -4.02 0.04 -6.69
C PHE A 427 -2.63 -0.28 -7.26
N MET A 428 -2.40 -1.55 -7.62
CA MET A 428 -1.16 -1.99 -8.26
C MET A 428 -1.45 -2.58 -9.64
N LYS A 429 -0.60 -2.24 -10.62
CA LYS A 429 -0.74 -2.77 -11.98
C LYS A 429 -0.27 -4.22 -12.01
N ARG A 430 -1.12 -5.12 -12.49
CA ARG A 430 -0.80 -6.53 -12.69
C ARG A 430 -0.04 -6.69 -14.01
N ILE A 431 1.04 -7.46 -13.99
CA ILE A 431 1.81 -7.76 -15.20
C ILE A 431 1.04 -8.80 -16.01
N THR A 432 0.69 -8.47 -17.25
CA THR A 432 0.01 -9.40 -18.16
C THR A 432 1.03 -10.30 -18.85
N TYR A 433 0.56 -11.48 -19.27
CA TYR A 433 1.39 -12.41 -20.04
C TYR A 433 1.96 -11.76 -21.31
N ASP A 434 1.13 -11.03 -22.05
CA ASP A 434 1.55 -10.42 -23.32
C ASP A 434 2.64 -9.36 -23.10
N ASN A 435 2.47 -8.49 -22.09
CA ASN A 435 3.44 -7.45 -21.76
C ASN A 435 4.78 -8.03 -21.26
N PHE A 436 4.79 -9.24 -20.69
CA PHE A 436 6.00 -9.86 -20.18
C PHE A 436 6.69 -10.76 -21.20
N SER A 437 5.91 -11.47 -22.02
CA SER A 437 6.44 -12.45 -22.98
C SER A 437 6.89 -11.83 -24.30
N THR A 438 6.43 -10.61 -24.63
CA THR A 438 6.71 -9.95 -25.90
C THR A 438 7.31 -8.56 -25.73
N GLU A 439 8.28 -8.23 -26.59
CA GLU A 439 8.84 -6.89 -26.77
C GLU A 439 8.91 -6.61 -28.28
N ASP A 440 8.31 -5.51 -28.73
CA ASP A 440 8.19 -5.15 -30.16
C ASP A 440 7.65 -6.29 -31.06
N GLY A 441 6.69 -7.07 -30.55
CA GLY A 441 6.09 -8.20 -31.25
C GLY A 441 6.99 -9.44 -31.37
N LYS A 442 8.17 -9.44 -30.73
CA LYS A 442 9.09 -10.58 -30.67
C LYS A 442 9.09 -11.21 -29.28
N PRO A 443 9.36 -12.54 -29.17
CA PRO A 443 9.50 -13.19 -27.87
C PRO A 443 10.67 -12.59 -27.10
N ALA A 444 10.37 -11.93 -25.98
CA ALA A 444 11.37 -11.38 -25.06
C ALA A 444 11.93 -12.46 -24.13
N VAL A 445 11.13 -13.49 -23.83
CA VAL A 445 11.45 -14.54 -22.87
C VAL A 445 11.47 -15.91 -23.53
N ARG A 446 12.55 -16.67 -23.30
CA ARG A 446 12.71 -18.05 -23.78
C ARG A 446 12.22 -19.05 -22.73
N ALA A 447 10.91 -19.19 -22.58
CA ALA A 447 10.31 -20.18 -21.69
C ALA A 447 8.93 -20.65 -22.21
N PRO A 448 8.49 -21.88 -21.88
CA PRO A 448 7.14 -22.33 -22.21
C PRO A 448 6.05 -21.46 -21.55
N ASN A 449 4.93 -21.23 -22.25
CA ASN A 449 3.83 -20.38 -21.78
C ASN A 449 3.34 -20.75 -20.38
N LEU A 450 3.25 -22.05 -20.07
CA LEU A 450 2.82 -22.54 -18.76
C LEU A 450 3.79 -22.14 -17.64
N VAL A 451 5.10 -22.15 -17.92
CA VAL A 451 6.13 -21.76 -16.95
C VAL A 451 6.06 -20.26 -16.69
N ILE A 452 5.88 -19.45 -17.74
CA ILE A 452 5.73 -18.00 -17.62
C ILE A 452 4.49 -17.65 -16.78
N LYS A 453 3.33 -18.26 -17.05
CA LYS A 453 2.11 -18.03 -16.26
C LYS A 453 2.30 -18.37 -14.79
N LYS A 454 2.84 -19.56 -14.49
CA LYS A 454 3.15 -19.97 -13.11
C LYS A 454 4.14 -19.02 -12.43
N PHE A 455 5.14 -18.51 -13.16
CA PHE A 455 6.09 -17.54 -12.63
C PHE A 455 5.41 -16.21 -12.29
N LEU A 456 4.58 -15.68 -13.20
CA LEU A 456 3.84 -14.44 -12.98
C LEU A 456 2.87 -14.56 -11.80
N ASP A 457 2.15 -15.68 -11.68
CA ASP A 457 1.24 -15.89 -10.54
C ASP A 457 2.01 -15.94 -9.20
N ARG A 458 3.18 -16.59 -9.17
CA ARG A 458 4.08 -16.55 -8.00
C ARG A 458 4.60 -15.14 -7.72
N HIS A 459 4.98 -14.39 -8.74
CA HIS A 459 5.44 -13.00 -8.60
C HIS A 459 4.35 -12.10 -8.01
N HIS A 460 3.11 -12.22 -8.48
CA HIS A 460 2.00 -11.44 -7.94
C HIS A 460 1.68 -11.79 -6.49
N LYS A 461 1.61 -13.09 -6.15
CA LYS A 461 1.43 -13.56 -4.76
C LYS A 461 2.55 -13.05 -3.83
N LEU A 462 3.78 -13.02 -4.32
CA LEU A 462 4.92 -12.45 -3.60
C LEU A 462 4.78 -10.95 -3.32
N ASN A 463 4.33 -10.19 -4.32
CA ASN A 463 4.11 -8.75 -4.16
C ASN A 463 2.98 -8.47 -3.16
N GLU A 464 1.91 -9.28 -3.17
CA GLU A 464 0.83 -9.22 -2.18
C GLU A 464 1.39 -9.42 -0.76
N GLU A 465 2.24 -10.43 -0.56
CA GLU A 465 2.87 -10.70 0.75
C GLU A 465 3.73 -9.55 1.25
N VAL A 466 4.58 -8.98 0.38
CA VAL A 466 5.46 -7.88 0.75
C VAL A 466 4.65 -6.64 1.16
N LEU A 467 3.58 -6.32 0.44
CA LEU A 467 2.72 -5.19 0.79
C LEU A 467 1.82 -5.49 2.00
N ARG A 468 1.43 -6.76 2.19
CA ARG A 468 0.72 -7.24 3.38
C ARG A 468 1.53 -7.00 4.66
N GLU A 469 2.84 -7.24 4.63
CA GLU A 469 3.73 -6.91 5.77
C GLU A 469 3.71 -5.43 6.15
N LEU A 470 3.57 -4.57 5.14
CA LEU A 470 3.44 -3.13 5.31
C LEU A 470 2.03 -2.69 5.68
N GLY A 471 1.10 -3.62 5.90
CA GLY A 471 -0.28 -3.33 6.26
C GLY A 471 -1.15 -2.89 5.08
N VAL A 472 -0.77 -3.21 3.85
CA VAL A 472 -1.47 -2.83 2.61
C VAL A 472 -1.99 -4.05 1.83
N ASN A 473 -3.28 -4.05 1.47
CA ASN A 473 -3.87 -4.99 0.53
C ASN A 473 -3.82 -4.44 -0.90
N ILE A 474 -3.60 -5.31 -1.88
CA ILE A 474 -3.51 -4.91 -3.30
C ILE A 474 -4.88 -4.97 -3.98
N ILE A 475 -5.18 -3.94 -4.77
CA ILE A 475 -6.26 -3.93 -5.76
C ILE A 475 -5.61 -4.01 -7.15
N TRP A 476 -5.60 -5.21 -7.74
CA TRP A 476 -5.00 -5.41 -9.06
C TRP A 476 -5.82 -4.76 -10.19
N TYR A 477 -5.13 -4.16 -11.14
CA TYR A 477 -5.71 -3.70 -12.42
C TYR A 477 -4.75 -3.99 -13.57
N GLU A 478 -5.26 -4.14 -14.78
CA GLU A 478 -4.43 -4.32 -15.98
C GLU A 478 -4.36 -3.03 -16.81
N LYS A 479 -5.48 -2.29 -16.85
CA LYS A 479 -5.62 -1.02 -17.58
C LYS A 479 -5.93 0.12 -16.62
N TYR A 480 -5.32 1.29 -16.86
CA TYR A 480 -5.52 2.47 -16.00
C TYR A 480 -6.98 2.95 -15.96
N ASP A 481 -7.74 2.73 -17.04
CA ASP A 481 -9.16 3.09 -17.13
C ASP A 481 -10.07 2.26 -16.20
N GLU A 482 -9.57 1.15 -15.64
CA GLU A 482 -10.30 0.38 -14.62
C GLU A 482 -10.35 1.10 -13.27
N ILE A 483 -9.33 1.91 -12.93
CA ILE A 483 -9.24 2.56 -11.61
C ILE A 483 -10.42 3.51 -11.40
N PRO A 484 -10.75 4.45 -12.31
CA PRO A 484 -11.93 5.30 -12.16
C PRO A 484 -13.23 4.52 -11.97
N LEU A 485 -13.42 3.40 -12.68
CA LEU A 485 -14.62 2.57 -12.59
C LEU A 485 -14.75 1.93 -11.20
N ILE A 486 -13.64 1.41 -10.66
CA ILE A 486 -13.61 0.82 -9.32
C ILE A 486 -13.87 1.89 -8.25
N LEU A 487 -13.30 3.11 -8.40
CA LEU A 487 -13.57 4.21 -7.48
C LEU A 487 -15.05 4.64 -7.49
N GLN A 488 -15.69 4.64 -8.67
CA GLN A 488 -17.13 4.91 -8.79
C GLN A 488 -17.98 3.81 -8.15
N GLU A 489 -17.56 2.54 -8.25
CA GLU A 489 -18.22 1.45 -7.54
C GLU A 489 -18.14 1.61 -6.01
N ILE A 490 -17.01 2.08 -5.50
CA ILE A 490 -16.82 2.37 -4.07
C ILE A 490 -17.75 3.51 -3.61
N SER A 491 -17.92 4.56 -4.42
CA SER A 491 -18.70 5.76 -4.03
C SER A 491 -20.22 5.61 -4.12
N LYS A 492 -20.74 4.68 -4.94
CA LYS A 492 -22.19 4.45 -5.10
C LYS A 492 -22.84 4.09 -3.76
N THR A 493 -23.46 5.02 -3.06
CA THR A 493 -24.19 4.70 -1.81
C THR A 493 -25.50 3.97 -2.17
N ILE A 494 -25.87 2.91 -1.43
CA ILE A 494 -27.19 2.24 -1.58
C ILE A 494 -28.27 3.17 -1.01
#